data_AF-A0A5P2AMH3-F1
#
_entry.id   AF-A0A5P2AMH3-F1
#
_cell.length_a   1.000
_cell.length_b   1.000
_cell.length_c   1.000
_cell.angle_alpha   90.00
_cell.angle_beta   90.00
_cell.angle_gamma   90.00
#
_symmetry.space_group_name_H-M   'P 1'
#
loop_
_entity.id
_entity.type
_entity.pdbx_description
1 polymer ?
#
loop_
_entity_poly.entity_id
_entity_poly.type
_entity_poly.pdbx_seq_one_letter_code
_entity_poly.pdbx_strand_id
1 'polypeptide(L)'
;MGLAQSQHRFLVRQKVTLMANRYLVHTMGPDGEEAELVAFAHQKRMALKEQVTFYTDESQRQVLFTFRARQVIDLGATYDVHGASGTRLGGFRKDFGRSLLRSTWHLDREGEDQETTGQERNRTVAILRRGWEFLPFTELLPFVVPYHFDFAEAGRPVMSVEKLLGIRDRYVVDIADAELDRRLAIAQAVALDALQSR
;
A
#
# COMPACT_ATOMS: atom_id res chain seq x y z
N MET A 1 -18.85 -9.77 -8.46
CA MET A 1 -18.60 -9.39 -7.06
C MET A 1 -17.47 -8.38 -7.09
N GLY A 2 -17.37 -7.52 -6.08
CA GLY A 2 -16.55 -6.32 -6.14
C GLY A 2 -16.10 -5.91 -4.74
N LEU A 3 -15.28 -4.87 -4.67
CA LEU A 3 -14.71 -4.39 -3.41
C LEU A 3 -15.82 -3.94 -2.43
N ALA A 4 -16.09 -4.75 -1.41
CA ALA A 4 -17.10 -4.48 -0.38
C ALA A 4 -16.51 -3.68 0.78
N GLN A 5 -17.25 -2.68 1.28
CA GLN A 5 -16.82 -1.88 2.43
C GLN A 5 -16.72 -2.70 3.73
N SER A 6 -17.47 -3.79 3.85
CA SER A 6 -17.40 -4.71 5.00
C SER A 6 -16.15 -5.60 5.02
N GLN A 7 -15.32 -5.60 3.97
CA GLN A 7 -14.11 -6.41 3.94
C GLN A 7 -12.98 -5.73 4.70
N HIS A 8 -12.34 -6.42 5.64
CA HIS A 8 -11.31 -5.84 6.51
C HIS A 8 -9.88 -6.24 6.14
N ARG A 9 -9.70 -7.39 5.46
CA ARG A 9 -8.37 -7.94 5.17
C ARG A 9 -8.18 -8.18 3.68
N PHE A 10 -7.03 -7.74 3.17
CA PHE A 10 -6.65 -7.90 1.77
C PHE A 10 -5.21 -8.41 1.64
N LEU A 11 -4.98 -9.15 0.56
CA LEU A 11 -3.66 -9.54 0.12
C LEU A 11 -3.31 -8.76 -1.16
N VAL A 12 -2.28 -7.92 -1.08
CA VAL A 12 -1.73 -7.19 -2.22
C VAL A 12 -0.50 -7.93 -2.73
N ARG A 13 -0.49 -8.30 -4.01
CA ARG A 13 0.59 -9.05 -4.64
C ARG A 13 1.17 -8.25 -5.80
N GLN A 14 2.48 -8.02 -5.80
CA GLN A 14 3.14 -7.38 -6.93
C GLN A 14 3.34 -8.41 -8.07
N LYS A 15 2.99 -8.02 -9.30
CA LYS A 15 3.36 -8.75 -10.52
C LYS A 15 4.64 -8.15 -11.09
N VAL A 16 5.71 -8.92 -11.09
CA VAL A 16 6.99 -8.52 -11.69
C VAL A 16 6.80 -8.36 -13.20
N THR A 17 6.92 -7.13 -13.70
CA THR A 17 6.95 -6.85 -15.14
C THR A 17 8.03 -5.84 -15.47
N LEU A 18 8.56 -5.89 -16.70
CA LEU A 18 9.68 -5.03 -17.13
C LEU A 18 9.30 -3.55 -17.19
N MET A 19 8.11 -3.22 -17.71
CA MET A 19 7.74 -1.86 -18.12
C MET A 19 6.66 -1.19 -17.26
N ALA A 20 6.07 -1.90 -16.30
CA ALA A 20 4.97 -1.39 -15.47
C ALA A 20 5.06 -1.94 -14.04
N ASN A 21 4.55 -1.18 -13.07
CA ASN A 21 4.25 -1.76 -11.77
C ASN A 21 2.78 -2.22 -11.80
N ARG A 22 2.55 -3.48 -11.46
CA ARG A 22 1.23 -4.11 -11.51
C ARG A 22 0.97 -4.82 -10.19
N TYR A 23 -0.25 -4.71 -9.68
CA TYR A 23 -0.62 -5.31 -8.41
C TYR A 23 -1.96 -6.01 -8.53
N LEU A 24 -2.08 -7.17 -7.89
CA LEU A 24 -3.34 -7.88 -7.69
C LEU A 24 -3.76 -7.69 -6.24
N VAL A 25 -5.02 -7.36 -6.01
CA VAL A 25 -5.58 -7.16 -4.69
C VAL A 25 -6.68 -8.17 -4.49
N HIS A 26 -6.45 -9.10 -3.57
CA HIS A 26 -7.40 -10.15 -3.23
C HIS A 26 -7.99 -9.91 -1.86
N THR A 27 -9.24 -10.32 -1.66
CA THR A 27 -9.76 -10.53 -0.30
C THR A 27 -8.99 -11.67 0.37
N MET A 28 -8.92 -11.65 1.70
CA MET A 28 -8.41 -12.78 2.48
C MET A 28 -9.57 -13.53 3.14
N GLY A 29 -9.55 -14.86 3.04
CA GLY A 29 -10.48 -15.74 3.74
C GLY A 29 -10.23 -15.79 5.25
N PRO A 30 -11.11 -16.45 6.01
CA PRO A 30 -10.99 -16.60 7.47
C PRO A 30 -9.67 -17.25 7.90
N ASP A 31 -9.17 -18.19 7.09
CA ASP A 31 -7.92 -18.93 7.34
C ASP A 31 -6.67 -18.18 6.89
N GLY A 32 -6.82 -16.93 6.40
CA GLY A 32 -5.72 -16.11 5.89
C GLY A 32 -5.31 -16.44 4.45
N GLU A 33 -6.01 -17.36 3.79
CA GLU A 33 -5.77 -17.72 2.40
C GLU A 33 -6.27 -16.65 1.41
N GLU A 34 -5.64 -16.61 0.25
CA GLU A 34 -6.02 -15.75 -0.87
C GLU A 34 -7.37 -16.18 -1.46
N ALA A 35 -8.31 -15.23 -1.55
CA ALA A 35 -9.63 -15.47 -2.09
C ALA A 35 -9.88 -14.63 -3.36
N GLU A 36 -11.05 -14.00 -3.48
CA GLU A 36 -11.49 -13.29 -4.68
C GLU A 36 -10.56 -12.11 -5.05
N LEU A 37 -10.26 -11.96 -6.34
CA LEU A 37 -9.62 -10.76 -6.89
C LEU A 37 -10.64 -9.61 -6.89
N VAL A 38 -10.34 -8.53 -6.17
CA VAL A 38 -11.24 -7.37 -6.04
C VAL A 38 -10.71 -6.09 -6.68
N ALA A 39 -9.40 -6.02 -6.95
CA ALA A 39 -8.83 -4.94 -7.73
C ALA A 39 -7.53 -5.35 -8.43
N PHE A 40 -7.28 -4.74 -9.58
CA PHE A 40 -6.02 -4.82 -10.31
C PHE A 40 -5.44 -3.43 -10.52
N ALA A 41 -4.27 -3.15 -9.93
CA ALA A 41 -3.60 -1.87 -10.07
C ALA A 41 -2.59 -1.89 -11.21
N HIS A 42 -2.54 -0.82 -11.99
CA HIS A 42 -1.63 -0.65 -13.10
C HIS A 42 -1.00 0.75 -13.09
N GLN A 43 0.32 0.81 -12.97
CA GLN A 43 1.13 2.01 -13.08
C GLN A 43 2.03 1.92 -14.31
N LYS A 44 1.87 2.86 -15.25
CA LYS A 44 2.76 2.97 -16.41
C LYS A 44 4.04 3.69 -16.02
N ARG A 45 5.21 3.04 -16.14
CA ARG A 45 6.51 3.64 -15.77
C ARG A 45 6.93 4.83 -16.64
N MET A 46 6.41 4.93 -17.87
CA MET A 46 6.73 6.01 -18.83
C MET A 46 5.72 7.17 -18.85
N ALA A 47 4.70 7.14 -17.98
CA ALA A 47 3.77 8.26 -17.91
C ALA A 47 4.43 9.41 -17.14
N LEU A 48 4.54 10.60 -17.76
CA LEU A 48 5.00 11.84 -17.12
C LEU A 48 4.13 12.26 -15.90
N LYS A 49 3.02 11.55 -15.67
CA LYS A 49 2.03 11.77 -14.63
C LYS A 49 2.06 10.57 -13.70
N GLU A 50 2.39 10.80 -12.43
CA GLU A 50 2.39 9.78 -11.38
C GLU A 50 0.94 9.38 -11.02
N GLN A 51 0.32 8.61 -11.91
CA GLN A 51 -1.02 8.06 -11.74
C GLN A 51 -0.96 6.54 -11.72
N VAL A 52 -1.74 5.96 -10.80
CA VAL A 52 -2.04 4.53 -10.78
C VAL A 52 -3.54 4.35 -10.94
N THR A 53 -3.93 3.48 -11.87
CA THR A 53 -5.33 3.14 -12.12
C THR A 53 -5.62 1.75 -11.57
N PHE A 54 -6.71 1.62 -10.83
CA PHE A 54 -7.23 0.38 -10.30
C PHE A 54 -8.46 -0.03 -11.09
N TYR A 55 -8.45 -1.25 -11.57
CA TYR A 55 -9.51 -1.86 -12.34
C TYR A 55 -10.20 -2.95 -11.51
N THR A 56 -11.41 -3.34 -11.90
CA THR A 56 -12.13 -4.47 -11.29
C THR A 56 -11.37 -5.79 -11.43
N ASP A 57 -10.61 -5.93 -12.51
CA ASP A 57 -9.88 -7.15 -12.88
C ASP A 57 -8.75 -6.84 -13.87
N GLU A 58 -8.02 -7.88 -14.28
CA GLU A 58 -6.88 -7.77 -15.17
C GLU A 58 -7.22 -7.37 -16.62
N SER A 59 -8.49 -7.43 -17.03
CA SER A 59 -8.92 -7.05 -18.38
C SER A 59 -8.85 -5.54 -18.60
N GLN A 60 -8.73 -4.74 -17.53
CA GLN A 60 -8.65 -3.27 -17.56
C GLN A 60 -9.84 -2.59 -18.28
N ARG A 61 -11.01 -3.23 -18.28
CA ARG A 61 -12.21 -2.69 -18.95
C ARG A 61 -12.96 -1.68 -18.08
N GLN A 62 -13.02 -1.93 -16.78
CA GLN A 62 -13.76 -1.11 -15.83
C GLN A 62 -12.82 -0.55 -14.77
N VAL A 63 -12.72 0.77 -14.70
CA VAL A 63 -11.98 1.48 -13.65
C VAL A 63 -12.79 1.43 -12.36
N LEU A 64 -12.13 1.06 -11.26
CA LEU A 64 -12.69 1.06 -9.91
C LEU A 64 -12.37 2.38 -9.19
N PHE A 65 -11.11 2.78 -9.22
CA PHE A 65 -10.62 4.05 -8.69
C PHE A 65 -9.23 4.37 -9.24
N THR A 66 -8.73 5.56 -8.94
CA THR A 66 -7.39 6.01 -9.31
C THR A 66 -6.75 6.75 -8.15
N PHE A 67 -5.42 6.80 -8.12
CA PHE A 67 -4.75 7.87 -7.40
C PHE A 67 -3.77 8.59 -8.32
N ARG A 68 -3.58 9.88 -8.09
CA ARG A 68 -2.69 10.73 -8.88
C ARG A 68 -2.02 11.79 -8.00
N ALA A 69 -0.79 12.14 -8.32
CA ALA A 69 -0.11 13.27 -7.68
C ALA A 69 -0.87 14.58 -7.92
N ARG A 70 -0.97 15.43 -6.89
CA ARG A 70 -1.56 16.78 -6.99
C ARG A 70 -0.73 17.72 -7.84
N GLN A 71 0.59 17.58 -7.77
CA GLN A 71 1.55 18.39 -8.52
C GLN A 71 2.70 17.54 -9.05
N VAL A 72 3.19 17.87 -10.24
CA VAL A 72 4.25 17.10 -10.95
C VAL A 72 5.65 17.37 -10.37
N ILE A 73 5.84 18.46 -9.63
CA ILE A 73 7.16 18.96 -9.17
C ILE A 73 7.30 18.81 -7.64
N ASP A 74 6.33 18.21 -6.95
CA ASP A 74 6.26 18.27 -5.50
C ASP A 74 7.25 17.32 -4.82
N LEU A 75 8.27 17.91 -4.18
CA LEU A 75 9.22 17.22 -3.30
C LEU A 75 8.51 16.64 -2.05
N GLY A 76 7.24 17.00 -1.82
CA GLY A 76 6.33 16.45 -0.82
C GLY A 76 5.10 15.79 -1.44
N ALA A 77 5.28 15.02 -2.52
CA ALA A 77 4.23 14.47 -3.37
C ALA A 77 3.00 13.98 -2.58
N THR A 78 1.96 14.81 -2.63
CA THR A 78 0.63 14.47 -2.13
C THR A 78 -0.18 13.87 -3.27
N TYR A 79 -0.84 12.76 -3.01
CA TYR A 79 -1.66 12.04 -3.97
C TYR A 79 -3.11 12.05 -3.53
N ASP A 80 -4.01 12.21 -4.49
CA ASP A 80 -5.45 12.14 -4.24
C ASP A 80 -6.04 10.89 -4.84
N VAL A 81 -6.86 10.20 -4.04
CA VAL A 81 -7.62 9.03 -4.45
C VAL A 81 -9.00 9.47 -4.93
N HIS A 82 -9.35 9.07 -6.14
CA HIS A 82 -10.63 9.37 -6.77
C HIS A 82 -11.34 8.08 -7.15
N GLY A 83 -12.63 7.96 -6.81
CA GLY A 83 -13.48 6.88 -7.29
C GLY A 83 -13.71 6.94 -8.81
N ALA A 84 -14.29 5.90 -9.39
CA ALA A 84 -14.58 5.83 -10.84
C ALA A 84 -15.42 7.01 -11.38
N SER A 85 -16.29 7.60 -10.54
CA SER A 85 -17.10 8.78 -10.87
C SER A 85 -16.32 10.10 -10.84
N GLY A 86 -15.07 10.10 -10.39
CA GLY A 86 -14.27 11.30 -10.14
C GLY A 86 -14.48 11.91 -8.75
N THR A 87 -15.33 11.32 -7.90
CA THR A 87 -15.47 11.74 -6.50
C THR A 87 -14.16 11.53 -5.74
N ARG A 88 -13.67 12.55 -5.04
CA ARG A 88 -12.50 12.44 -4.15
C ARG A 88 -12.88 11.60 -2.94
N LEU A 89 -12.05 10.60 -2.63
CA LEU A 89 -12.23 9.71 -1.47
C LEU A 89 -11.30 10.08 -0.31
N GLY A 90 -10.24 10.83 -0.61
CA GLY A 90 -9.18 11.20 0.31
C GLY A 90 -7.85 11.30 -0.41
N GLY A 91 -6.76 11.19 0.33
CA GLY A 91 -5.42 11.31 -0.20
C GLY A 91 -4.36 10.79 0.76
N PHE A 92 -3.12 10.80 0.29
CA PHE A 92 -1.97 10.44 1.10
C PHE A 92 -0.72 11.21 0.68
N ARG A 93 0.20 11.40 1.62
CA ARG A 93 1.50 12.04 1.37
C ARG A 93 2.58 11.39 2.22
N LYS A 94 3.80 11.38 1.69
CA LYS A 94 5.00 10.96 2.43
C LYS A 94 5.66 12.20 3.03
N ASP A 95 6.02 12.14 4.31
CA ASP A 95 6.75 13.22 4.97
C ASP A 95 8.25 13.03 4.76
N PHE A 96 8.84 13.68 3.75
CA PHE A 96 10.27 13.55 3.45
C PHE A 96 11.19 14.20 4.50
N GLY A 97 10.70 15.19 5.27
CA GLY A 97 11.50 15.93 6.25
C GLY A 97 11.74 15.15 7.55
N ARG A 98 10.78 14.31 7.96
CA ARG A 98 10.90 13.40 9.12
C ARG A 98 11.47 12.02 8.74
N SER A 99 11.50 11.68 7.46
CA SER A 99 11.72 10.31 6.94
C SER A 99 13.17 9.84 6.76
N LEU A 100 14.19 10.60 7.17
CA LEU A 100 15.58 10.13 7.04
C LEU A 100 15.91 8.92 7.93
N LEU A 101 15.20 8.74 9.05
CA LEU A 101 15.40 7.62 9.99
C LEU A 101 14.22 6.64 10.03
N ARG A 102 13.01 7.11 9.73
CA ARG A 102 11.77 6.33 9.81
C ARG A 102 10.74 6.88 8.86
N SER A 103 10.36 6.08 7.88
CA SER A 103 9.37 6.46 6.87
C SER A 103 8.03 6.80 7.53
N THR A 104 7.53 8.01 7.27
CA THR A 104 6.25 8.50 7.80
C THR A 104 5.33 8.88 6.64
N TRP A 105 4.10 8.39 6.70
CA TRP A 105 3.04 8.63 5.74
C TRP A 105 1.86 9.27 6.46
N HIS A 106 1.12 10.09 5.73
CA HIS A 106 -0.12 10.68 6.19
C HIS A 106 -1.23 10.27 5.23
N LEU A 107 -2.37 9.89 5.80
CA LEU A 107 -3.57 9.45 5.09
C LEU A 107 -4.71 10.39 5.50
N ASP A 108 -5.30 11.07 4.54
CA ASP A 108 -6.46 11.95 4.72
C ASP A 108 -7.72 11.31 4.16
N ARG A 109 -8.82 11.38 4.92
CA ARG A 109 -10.15 11.02 4.46
C ARG A 109 -10.86 12.28 3.98
N GLU A 110 -11.66 12.17 2.91
CA GLU A 110 -12.45 13.32 2.44
C GLU A 110 -13.44 13.77 3.53
N GLY A 111 -13.41 15.06 3.89
CA GLY A 111 -14.35 15.65 4.85
C GLY A 111 -13.99 15.48 6.32
N GLU A 112 -12.81 14.94 6.64
CA GLU A 112 -12.32 14.83 8.02
C GLU A 112 -11.09 15.72 8.25
N ASP A 113 -11.06 16.41 9.39
CA ASP A 113 -9.93 17.26 9.79
C ASP A 113 -8.80 16.47 10.49
N GLN A 114 -9.08 15.24 10.91
CA GLN A 114 -8.10 14.41 11.61
C GLN A 114 -7.23 13.65 10.60
N GLU A 115 -5.92 13.83 10.72
CA GLU A 115 -4.95 13.17 9.85
C GLU A 115 -4.52 11.83 10.45
N THR A 116 -4.68 10.75 9.68
CA THR A 116 -4.17 9.43 10.05
C THR A 116 -2.67 9.37 9.73
N THR A 117 -1.83 9.01 10.70
CA THR A 117 -0.37 8.93 10.51
C THR A 117 0.08 7.46 10.47
N GLY A 118 0.74 7.09 9.38
CA GLY A 118 1.41 5.81 9.17
C GLY A 118 2.90 5.86 9.46
N GLN A 119 3.41 4.91 10.25
CA GLN A 119 4.84 4.84 10.54
C GLN A 119 5.38 3.41 10.44
N GLU A 120 6.61 3.29 9.97
CA GLU A 120 7.31 2.00 9.88
C GLU A 120 7.57 1.40 11.27
N ARG A 121 7.27 0.11 11.49
CA ARG A 121 7.46 -0.58 12.77
C ARG A 121 8.94 -0.95 12.97
N ASN A 122 9.64 -0.21 13.83
CA ASN A 122 11.09 -0.35 14.07
C ASN A 122 11.50 -1.55 14.94
N ARG A 123 10.82 -2.70 14.87
CA ARG A 123 11.14 -3.88 15.72
C ARG A 123 11.70 -5.07 14.95
N THR A 124 11.47 -5.12 13.64
CA THR A 124 11.68 -6.33 12.85
C THR A 124 13.13 -6.48 12.35
N VAL A 125 13.85 -5.37 12.15
CA VAL A 125 15.23 -5.38 11.61
C VAL A 125 16.22 -6.05 12.56
N ALA A 126 16.18 -5.74 13.85
CA ALA A 126 17.22 -6.17 14.79
C ALA A 126 17.15 -7.67 15.10
N ILE A 127 15.94 -8.23 15.18
CA ILE A 127 15.74 -9.66 15.47
C ILE A 127 16.01 -10.50 14.22
N LEU A 128 15.48 -10.09 13.06
CA LEU A 128 15.71 -10.83 11.82
C LEU A 128 17.17 -10.79 11.37
N ARG A 129 17.89 -9.69 11.59
CA ARG A 129 19.33 -9.62 11.31
C ARG A 129 20.10 -10.65 12.11
N ARG A 130 19.85 -10.71 13.43
CA ARG A 130 20.47 -11.72 14.29
C ARG A 130 20.12 -13.13 13.86
N GLY A 131 18.85 -13.42 13.56
CA GLY A 131 18.43 -14.74 13.09
C GLY A 131 19.03 -15.14 11.74
N TRP A 132 19.17 -14.18 10.82
CA TRP A 132 19.77 -14.38 9.50
C TRP A 132 21.23 -14.76 9.60
N GLU A 133 22.02 -14.14 10.49
CA GLU A 133 23.42 -14.48 10.72
C GLU A 133 23.66 -15.94 11.16
N PHE A 134 22.63 -16.64 11.66
CA PHE A 134 22.72 -18.05 12.06
C PHE A 134 22.31 -19.06 10.96
N LEU A 135 21.85 -18.60 9.79
CA LEU A 135 21.47 -19.49 8.68
C LEU A 135 22.68 -19.80 7.77
N PRO A 136 22.86 -21.05 7.31
CA PRO A 136 23.87 -21.37 6.31
C PRO A 136 23.50 -20.75 4.95
N PHE A 137 24.52 -20.35 4.16
CA PHE A 137 24.37 -19.79 2.80
C PHE A 137 23.76 -18.37 2.70
N THR A 138 23.82 -17.57 3.77
CA THR A 138 23.35 -16.17 3.79
C THR A 138 24.08 -15.25 2.80
N GLU A 139 25.30 -15.60 2.40
CA GLU A 139 26.08 -14.86 1.38
C GLU A 139 25.47 -14.93 -0.04
N LEU A 140 24.56 -15.87 -0.29
CA LEU A 140 23.90 -16.05 -1.59
C LEU A 140 22.53 -15.35 -1.67
N LEU A 141 21.98 -14.85 -0.56
CA LEU A 141 20.63 -14.30 -0.48
C LEU A 141 20.67 -12.88 0.11
N PRO A 142 20.15 -11.86 -0.61
CA PRO A 142 20.07 -10.51 -0.05
C PRO A 142 19.16 -10.51 1.20
N PHE A 143 19.62 -9.89 2.29
CA PHE A 143 18.83 -9.71 3.50
C PHE A 143 17.69 -8.72 3.23
N VAL A 144 16.48 -9.23 2.99
CA VAL A 144 15.27 -8.42 2.78
C VAL A 144 14.53 -8.31 4.10
N VAL A 145 14.58 -7.13 4.73
CA VAL A 145 13.75 -6.85 5.92
C VAL A 145 12.32 -6.56 5.46
N PRO A 146 11.30 -7.28 5.97
CA PRO A 146 9.92 -6.85 5.83
C PRO A 146 9.72 -5.57 6.64
N TYR A 147 9.40 -4.48 5.95
CA TYR A 147 8.89 -3.28 6.59
C TYR A 147 7.39 -3.48 6.85
N HIS A 148 6.94 -3.09 8.04
CA HIS A 148 5.53 -3.08 8.44
C HIS A 148 5.14 -1.64 8.71
N PHE A 149 3.98 -1.20 8.26
CA PHE A 149 3.46 0.13 8.55
C PHE A 149 2.21 0.03 9.40
N ASP A 150 2.18 0.81 10.48
CA ASP A 150 1.00 0.97 11.34
C ASP A 150 0.46 2.38 11.15
N PHE A 151 -0.82 2.49 10.78
CA PHE A 151 -1.54 3.75 10.65
C PHE A 151 -2.46 3.94 11.85
N ALA A 152 -2.36 5.11 12.47
CA ALA A 152 -3.17 5.47 13.63
C ALA A 152 -3.63 6.93 13.56
N GLU A 153 -4.80 7.17 14.14
CA GLU A 153 -5.39 8.50 14.29
C GLU A 153 -5.64 8.76 15.78
N ALA A 154 -5.02 9.80 16.34
CA ALA A 154 -5.09 10.11 17.76
C ALA A 154 -4.81 8.89 18.69
N GLY A 155 -3.91 7.99 18.24
CA GLY A 155 -3.56 6.76 18.97
C GLY A 155 -4.49 5.57 18.75
N ARG A 156 -5.62 5.74 18.03
CA ARG A 156 -6.50 4.65 17.61
C ARG A 156 -5.96 3.98 16.35
N PRO A 157 -5.87 2.64 16.29
CA PRO A 157 -5.42 1.94 15.08
C PRO A 157 -6.44 2.10 13.96
N VAL A 158 -5.97 2.41 12.75
CA VAL A 158 -6.79 2.62 11.55
C VAL A 158 -6.59 1.49 10.55
N MET A 159 -5.33 1.22 10.19
CA MET A 159 -4.96 0.10 9.33
C MET A 159 -3.50 -0.28 9.54
N SER A 160 -3.10 -1.47 9.10
CA SER A 160 -1.71 -1.88 8.99
C SER A 160 -1.41 -2.47 7.62
N VAL A 161 -0.14 -2.38 7.21
CA VAL A 161 0.38 -3.00 5.99
C VAL A 161 1.62 -3.79 6.34
N GLU A 162 1.52 -5.11 6.25
CA GLU A 162 2.58 -6.04 6.65
C GLU A 162 3.14 -6.78 5.44
N LYS A 163 4.41 -6.55 5.12
CA LYS A 163 5.14 -7.33 4.11
C LYS A 163 5.34 -8.77 4.61
N LEU A 164 4.87 -9.74 3.84
CA LEU A 164 5.12 -11.16 4.08
C LEU A 164 6.51 -11.54 3.59
N LEU A 165 7.20 -12.40 4.34
CA LEU A 165 8.45 -13.00 3.90
C LEU A 165 8.22 -13.90 2.69
N GLY A 166 9.10 -13.80 1.69
CA GLY A 166 9.06 -14.66 0.52
C GLY A 166 9.78 -14.05 -0.69
N ILE A 167 9.87 -14.85 -1.75
CA ILE A 167 10.53 -14.50 -3.01
C ILE A 167 9.78 -13.39 -3.77
N ARG A 168 8.46 -13.28 -3.55
CA ARG A 168 7.59 -12.30 -4.20
C ARG A 168 7.04 -11.32 -3.18
N ASP A 169 6.96 -10.06 -3.59
CA ASP A 169 6.38 -9.00 -2.78
C ASP A 169 4.88 -9.23 -2.59
N ARG A 170 4.52 -9.52 -1.34
CA ARG A 170 3.16 -9.72 -0.86
C ARG A 170 2.96 -8.92 0.41
N TYR A 171 1.84 -8.22 0.49
CA TYR A 171 1.49 -7.37 1.62
C TYR A 171 0.11 -7.75 2.13
N VAL A 172 -0.02 -7.96 3.43
CA VAL A 172 -1.31 -8.07 4.10
C VAL A 172 -1.73 -6.67 4.51
N VAL A 173 -2.93 -6.28 4.11
CA VAL A 173 -3.57 -5.04 4.53
C VAL A 173 -4.67 -5.40 5.50
N ASP A 174 -4.57 -4.91 6.73
CA ASP A 174 -5.56 -5.12 7.78
C ASP A 174 -6.18 -3.77 8.15
N ILE A 175 -7.51 -3.66 8.10
CA ILE A 175 -8.23 -2.41 8.29
C ILE A 175 -9.10 -2.53 9.54
N ALA A 176 -8.64 -1.87 10.59
CA ALA A 176 -9.30 -1.83 11.89
C ALA A 176 -10.49 -0.86 11.89
N ASP A 177 -10.39 0.25 11.15
CA ASP A 177 -11.44 1.26 11.08
C ASP A 177 -12.50 0.92 10.01
N ALA A 178 -13.74 0.74 10.45
CA ALA A 178 -14.86 0.42 9.56
C ALA A 178 -15.20 1.57 8.59
N GLU A 179 -14.93 2.82 8.99
CA GLU A 179 -15.26 4.01 8.22
C GLU A 179 -14.23 4.31 7.12
N LEU A 180 -13.02 3.74 7.20
CA LEU A 180 -11.99 3.93 6.19
C LEU A 180 -12.41 3.31 4.84
N ASP A 181 -12.55 4.12 3.79
CA ASP A 181 -12.84 3.60 2.45
C ASP A 181 -11.78 2.57 2.01
N ARG A 182 -12.23 1.36 1.63
CA ARG A 182 -11.30 0.28 1.26
C ARG A 182 -10.43 0.61 0.06
N ARG A 183 -10.92 1.45 -0.86
CA ARG A 183 -10.15 1.93 -2.02
C ARG A 183 -9.02 2.82 -1.56
N LEU A 184 -9.26 3.69 -0.58
CA LEU A 184 -8.24 4.56 0.00
C LEU A 184 -7.15 3.74 0.73
N ALA A 185 -7.56 2.74 1.53
CA ALA A 185 -6.63 1.82 2.19
C ALA A 185 -5.75 1.04 1.19
N ILE A 186 -6.37 0.47 0.15
CA ILE A 186 -5.68 -0.28 -0.91
C ILE A 186 -4.74 0.65 -1.71
N ALA A 187 -5.17 1.88 -2.00
CA ALA A 187 -4.35 2.88 -2.67
C ALA A 187 -3.07 3.17 -1.85
N GLN A 188 -3.22 3.40 -0.55
CA GLN A 188 -2.10 3.63 0.37
C GLN A 188 -1.16 2.41 0.43
N ALA A 189 -1.68 1.19 0.50
CA ALA A 189 -0.86 -0.02 0.50
C ALA A 189 -0.04 -0.20 -0.79
N VAL A 190 -0.64 0.07 -1.95
CA VAL A 190 0.09 0.04 -3.23
C VAL A 190 1.11 1.18 -3.33
N ALA A 191 0.79 2.37 -2.81
CA ALA A 191 1.70 3.50 -2.78
C ALA A 191 2.95 3.23 -1.91
N LEU A 192 2.78 2.52 -0.78
CA LEU A 192 3.89 2.09 0.07
C LEU A 192 4.90 1.19 -0.67
N ASP A 193 4.48 0.42 -1.67
CA ASP A 193 5.42 -0.36 -2.47
C ASP A 193 5.94 0.45 -3.68
N ALA A 194 5.02 1.09 -4.41
CA ALA A 194 5.33 1.73 -5.69
C ALA A 194 6.17 3.02 -5.57
N LEU A 195 6.08 3.71 -4.43
CA LEU A 195 6.68 5.04 -4.22
C LEU A 195 7.75 5.05 -3.12
N GLN A 196 7.79 4.06 -2.23
CA GLN A 196 8.72 4.06 -1.10
C GLN A 196 10.17 3.83 -1.51
N SER A 197 10.40 3.07 -2.60
CA SER A 197 11.74 2.78 -3.12
C SER A 197 12.32 3.91 -3.99
N ARG A 198 11.65 5.07 -4.06
CA ARG A 198 12.06 6.24 -4.84
C ARG A 198 12.52 7.37 -3.93
#